data_AF-A0A5E4PWN7-F1
#
_entry.id   AF-A0A5E4PWN7-F1
#
_cell.length_a   1.000
_cell.length_b   1.000
_cell.length_c   1.000
_cell.angle_alpha   90.00
_cell.angle_beta   90.00
_cell.angle_gamma   90.00
#
_symmetry.space_group_name_H-M   'P 1'
#
loop_
_entity.id
_entity.type
_entity.pdbx_description
1 polymer ?
#
loop_
_entity_poly.entity_id
_entity_poly.type
_entity_poly.pdbx_seq_one_letter_code
_entity_poly.pdbx_strand_id
1 'polypeptide(L)'
;MLLKFLTLSLTVCVLARKGLEYNMARVPIGGCDFSTHPYAYNELPVNDKYLSNFTLSPEDYKYRLPLLSEITKTSKVPVNIVATTWSPPPWMKTNNAYTGVDLLKSLVQKDFQYGGKWIVGNLGPTIKKSKFKNIVKKYPKALKYIDGIAVHYYSDGKFAPHILDEVAKTHPEKFILCTEASEVFADKQEFYKEPMYYALAHFTKFIPRNSIRIKVKSSTKSVENTARFHR
;
A
#
# COMPACT_ATOMS: atom_id res chain seq x y z
N MET A 1 16.30 15.57 19.16
CA MET A 1 16.49 14.42 20.08
C MET A 1 15.20 13.64 20.28
N LEU A 2 14.08 14.29 20.60
CA LEU A 2 12.78 13.66 20.84
C LEU A 2 12.24 12.82 19.66
N LEU A 3 12.25 13.36 18.43
CA LEU A 3 11.73 12.65 17.25
C LEU A 3 12.48 11.34 16.96
N LYS A 4 13.82 11.33 17.07
CA LYS A 4 14.62 10.12 16.88
C LYS A 4 14.32 9.06 17.95
N PHE A 5 14.14 9.48 19.21
CA PHE A 5 13.79 8.57 20.30
C PHE A 5 12.40 7.95 20.09
N LEU A 6 11.43 8.76 19.67
CA LEU A 6 10.07 8.34 19.36
C LEU A 6 10.04 7.34 18.20
N THR A 7 10.75 7.64 17.10
CA THR A 7 10.88 6.75 15.95
C THR A 7 11.49 5.42 16.35
N LEU A 8 12.56 5.42 17.15
CA LEU A 8 13.20 4.19 17.62
C LEU A 8 12.24 3.37 18.51
N SER A 9 11.57 4.00 19.46
CA SER A 9 10.63 3.33 20.37
C SER A 9 9.46 2.69 19.63
N LEU A 10 8.88 3.39 18.64
CA LEU A 10 7.78 2.88 17.82
C LEU A 10 8.23 1.76 16.89
N THR A 11 9.39 1.92 16.24
CA THR A 11 9.98 0.89 15.37
C THR A 11 10.21 -0.39 16.17
N VAL A 12 10.71 -0.30 17.40
CA VAL A 12 10.88 -1.46 18.30
C VAL A 12 9.53 -2.09 18.66
N CYS A 13 8.52 -1.31 19.02
CA CYS A 13 7.19 -1.85 19.37
C CYS A 13 6.54 -2.62 18.21
N VAL A 14 6.72 -2.17 16.97
CA VAL A 14 6.03 -2.76 15.81
C VAL A 14 6.85 -3.87 15.14
N LEU A 15 8.18 -3.78 15.11
CA LEU A 15 9.02 -4.64 14.26
C LEU A 15 9.95 -5.59 15.03
N ALA A 16 10.28 -5.28 16.28
CA ALA A 16 11.18 -6.15 17.05
C ALA A 16 10.46 -7.42 17.54
N ARG A 17 11.23 -8.44 17.90
CA ARG A 17 10.72 -9.70 18.49
C ARG A 17 9.90 -9.51 19.78
N LYS A 18 10.27 -8.50 20.56
CA LYS A 18 9.52 -8.11 21.77
C LYS A 18 8.25 -7.30 21.45
N GLY A 19 8.10 -6.87 20.20
CA GLY A 19 6.95 -6.16 19.64
C GLY A 19 6.00 -7.06 18.86
N LEU A 20 5.42 -6.50 17.80
CA LEU A 20 4.44 -7.17 16.91
C LEU A 20 5.06 -7.97 15.75
N GLU A 21 6.35 -7.78 15.47
CA GLU A 21 7.07 -8.47 14.39
C GLU A 21 6.44 -8.26 13.00
N TYR A 22 6.01 -7.04 12.70
CA TYR A 22 5.52 -6.70 11.37
C TYR A 22 6.57 -7.03 10.31
N ASN A 23 6.11 -7.54 9.17
CA ASN A 23 6.97 -7.96 8.07
C ASN A 23 6.53 -7.35 6.72
N MET A 24 5.71 -6.29 6.77
CA MET A 24 5.33 -5.50 5.61
C MET A 24 5.25 -4.04 6.01
N ALA A 25 5.73 -3.15 5.14
CA ALA A 25 5.55 -1.71 5.25
C ALA A 25 5.06 -1.13 3.93
N ARG A 26 4.14 -0.16 4.00
CA ARG A 26 3.64 0.57 2.82
C ARG A 26 4.24 1.97 2.79
N VAL A 27 4.80 2.36 1.65
CA VAL A 27 5.52 3.63 1.46
C VAL A 27 4.88 4.42 0.33
N PRO A 28 4.32 5.61 0.60
CA PRO A 28 3.87 6.50 -0.46
C PRO A 28 5.02 6.93 -1.38
N ILE A 29 4.79 6.94 -2.69
CA ILE A 29 5.68 7.56 -3.68
C ILE A 29 5.19 9.00 -3.86
N GLY A 30 6.02 9.98 -3.48
CA GLY A 30 5.62 11.39 -3.44
C GLY A 30 4.73 11.72 -2.23
N GLY A 31 3.98 12.82 -2.31
CA GLY A 31 3.07 13.27 -1.26
C GLY A 31 1.77 12.46 -1.17
N CYS A 32 1.21 12.41 0.03
CA CYS A 32 -0.15 11.92 0.31
C CYS A 32 -0.89 12.89 1.24
N ASP A 33 -2.13 12.58 1.58
CA ASP A 33 -2.94 13.30 2.57
C ASP A 33 -2.30 13.39 3.97
N PHE A 34 -1.48 12.41 4.37
CA PHE A 34 -0.64 12.45 5.58
C PHE A 34 0.71 13.19 5.40
N SER A 35 0.88 13.94 4.31
CA SER A 35 2.03 14.83 4.10
C SER A 35 1.66 16.28 4.44
N THR A 36 2.65 17.10 4.79
CA THR A 36 2.43 18.52 5.13
C THR A 36 2.02 19.37 3.93
N HIS A 37 2.27 18.90 2.72
CA HIS A 37 1.93 19.55 1.45
C HIS A 37 1.88 18.50 0.33
N PRO A 38 1.18 18.78 -0.79
CA PRO A 38 1.22 17.93 -1.97
C PRO A 38 2.52 18.15 -2.76
N TYR A 39 3.14 17.07 -3.22
CA TYR A 39 4.34 17.11 -4.05
C TYR A 39 4.50 15.81 -4.85
N ALA A 40 5.33 15.86 -5.89
CA ALA A 40 5.74 14.72 -6.69
C ALA A 40 7.21 14.84 -7.09
N TYR A 41 7.83 13.77 -7.58
CA TYR A 41 9.27 13.74 -7.83
C TYR A 41 9.73 14.40 -9.13
N ASN A 42 8.81 14.81 -10.00
CA ASN A 42 9.14 15.39 -11.31
C ASN A 42 8.18 16.53 -11.67
N GLU A 43 8.17 17.58 -10.85
CA GLU A 43 7.29 18.73 -11.04
C GLU A 43 7.82 19.73 -12.06
N LEU A 44 9.15 19.90 -12.10
CA LEU A 44 9.83 20.86 -12.94
C LEU A 44 11.01 20.19 -13.68
N PRO A 45 11.34 20.61 -14.91
CA PRO A 45 10.55 21.55 -15.72
C PRO A 45 9.19 20.96 -16.09
N VAL A 46 8.20 21.83 -16.26
CA VAL A 46 6.84 21.40 -16.58
C VAL A 46 6.84 20.65 -17.91
N ASN A 47 6.13 19.53 -17.98
CA ASN A 47 6.12 18.62 -19.13
C ASN A 47 7.44 17.89 -19.40
N ASP A 48 8.30 17.72 -18.39
CA ASP A 48 9.47 16.85 -18.48
C ASP A 48 9.08 15.36 -18.55
N LYS A 49 8.81 14.91 -19.77
CA LYS A 49 8.45 13.52 -20.07
C LYS A 49 9.63 12.56 -19.98
N TYR A 50 10.85 13.08 -19.99
CA TYR A 50 12.08 12.28 -19.96
C TYR A 50 12.58 12.05 -18.54
N LEU A 51 11.88 12.59 -17.53
CA LEU A 51 12.23 12.45 -16.11
C LEU A 51 13.64 12.97 -15.83
N SER A 52 14.10 13.97 -16.61
CA SER A 52 15.44 14.55 -16.51
C SER A 52 15.71 15.18 -15.15
N ASN A 53 14.65 15.58 -14.43
CA ASN A 53 14.72 16.12 -13.08
C ASN A 53 13.88 15.29 -12.07
N PHE A 54 13.82 13.97 -12.26
CA PHE A 54 13.22 13.09 -11.26
C PHE A 54 14.10 13.01 -10.02
N THR A 55 13.64 13.60 -8.92
CA THR A 55 14.40 13.66 -7.66
C THR A 55 13.50 13.39 -6.47
N LEU A 56 14.01 12.65 -5.48
CA LEU A 56 13.34 12.50 -4.19
C LEU A 56 13.22 13.86 -3.48
N SER A 57 12.17 14.01 -2.67
CA SER A 57 11.95 15.25 -1.93
C SER A 57 12.80 15.31 -0.66
N PRO A 58 13.00 16.51 -0.06
CA PRO A 58 13.68 16.64 1.22
C PRO A 58 13.08 15.75 2.33
N GLU A 59 11.77 15.52 2.31
CA GLU A 59 11.06 14.63 3.26
C GLU A 59 11.50 13.18 3.14
N ASP A 60 11.79 12.69 1.93
CA ASP A 60 12.27 11.34 1.73
C ASP A 60 13.64 11.16 2.39
N TYR A 61 14.57 12.09 2.14
CA TYR A 61 15.91 12.05 2.72
C TYR A 61 15.89 12.26 4.23
N LYS A 62 15.02 13.14 4.72
CA LYS A 62 14.99 13.52 6.14
C LYS A 62 14.21 12.54 7.01
N TYR A 63 13.18 11.90 6.47
CA TYR A 63 12.25 11.08 7.25
C TYR A 63 12.12 9.65 6.72
N ARG A 64 11.81 9.46 5.43
CA ARG A 64 11.43 8.12 4.92
C ARG A 64 12.62 7.18 4.79
N LEU A 65 13.69 7.59 4.13
CA LEU A 65 14.89 6.77 3.95
C LEU A 65 15.55 6.41 5.30
N PRO A 66 15.70 7.35 6.26
CA PRO A 66 16.15 7.00 7.59
C PRO A 66 15.22 6.00 8.30
N LEU A 67 13.90 6.18 8.22
CA LEU A 67 12.95 5.25 8.81
C LEU A 67 13.06 3.85 8.19
N LEU A 68 13.16 3.74 6.87
CA LEU A 68 13.36 2.47 6.18
C LEU A 68 14.67 1.81 6.60
N SER A 69 15.74 2.59 6.77
CA SER A 69 17.00 2.09 7.32
C SER A 69 16.81 1.52 8.72
N GLU A 70 16.10 2.21 9.62
CA GLU A 70 15.82 1.72 10.98
C GLU A 70 14.93 0.47 10.99
N ILE A 71 13.95 0.38 10.09
CA ILE A 71 13.12 -0.83 9.91
C ILE A 71 14.00 -2.03 9.59
N THR A 72 14.93 -1.88 8.63
CA THR A 72 15.83 -2.98 8.23
C THR A 72 16.80 -3.41 9.34
N LYS A 73 17.20 -2.48 10.22
CA LYS A 73 18.07 -2.79 11.37
C LYS A 73 17.32 -3.46 12.52
N THR A 74 16.07 -3.07 12.73
CA THR A 74 15.26 -3.52 13.88
C THR A 74 14.64 -4.88 13.64
N SER A 75 14.10 -5.11 12.44
CA SER A 75 13.44 -6.38 12.12
C SER A 75 14.45 -7.52 12.00
N LYS A 76 14.12 -8.67 12.59
CA LYS A 76 14.89 -9.92 12.42
C LYS A 76 14.40 -10.76 11.25
N VAL A 77 13.28 -10.38 10.63
CA VAL A 77 12.68 -11.04 9.47
C VAL A 77 12.62 -10.10 8.27
N PRO A 78 12.64 -10.61 7.02
CA PRO A 78 12.49 -9.78 5.84
C PRO A 78 11.17 -8.98 5.86
N VAL A 79 11.29 -7.66 5.78
CA VAL A 79 10.16 -6.73 5.66
C VAL A 79 9.93 -6.43 4.19
N ASN A 80 8.75 -6.75 3.67
CA ASN A 80 8.38 -6.42 2.30
C ASN A 80 7.92 -4.97 2.22
N ILE A 81 8.46 -4.22 1.27
CA ILE A 81 8.05 -2.84 1.01
C ILE A 81 7.06 -2.83 -0.15
N VAL A 82 5.87 -2.26 0.09
CA VAL A 82 4.87 -1.99 -0.95
C VAL A 82 4.84 -0.49 -1.18
N ALA A 83 5.11 -0.05 -2.40
CA ALA A 83 5.11 1.37 -2.73
C ALA A 83 3.87 1.76 -3.55
N THR A 84 3.21 2.87 -3.22
CA THR A 84 2.00 3.34 -3.93
C THR A 84 2.03 4.85 -4.15
N THR A 85 1.68 5.30 -5.34
CA THR A 85 1.60 6.74 -5.67
C THR A 85 0.18 7.27 -5.43
N TRP A 86 0.06 8.45 -4.81
CA TRP A 86 -1.24 9.11 -4.60
C TRP A 86 -1.67 9.93 -5.81
N SER A 87 -0.73 10.69 -6.39
CA SER A 87 -0.99 11.56 -7.53
C SER A 87 0.29 11.78 -8.32
N PRO A 88 0.26 11.77 -9.66
CA PRO A 88 1.38 12.24 -10.47
C PRO A 88 1.48 13.79 -10.42
N PRO A 89 2.57 14.39 -10.95
CA PRO A 89 2.67 15.84 -11.07
C PRO A 89 1.46 16.47 -11.78
N PRO A 90 1.01 17.68 -11.39
CA PRO A 90 -0.19 18.30 -11.92
C PRO A 90 -0.17 18.43 -13.44
N TRP A 91 0.98 18.73 -14.04
CA TRP A 91 1.11 18.89 -15.48
C TRP A 91 0.78 17.62 -16.28
N MET A 92 0.83 16.43 -15.65
CA MET A 92 0.43 15.17 -16.29
C MET A 92 -1.10 14.96 -16.33
N LYS A 93 -1.86 15.76 -15.57
CA LYS A 93 -3.29 15.55 -15.31
C LYS A 93 -4.15 16.55 -16.07
N THR A 94 -5.33 16.14 -16.51
CA THR A 94 -6.24 17.00 -17.29
C THR A 94 -6.70 18.25 -16.54
N ASN A 95 -6.78 18.18 -15.21
CA ASN A 95 -7.20 19.30 -14.36
C ASN A 95 -6.03 20.14 -13.84
N ASN A 96 -4.78 19.80 -14.17
CA ASN A 96 -3.58 20.46 -13.65
C ASN A 96 -3.56 20.66 -12.13
N ALA A 97 -4.13 19.71 -11.36
CA ALA A 97 -4.21 19.81 -9.90
C ALA A 97 -3.91 18.47 -9.22
N TYR A 98 -3.38 18.52 -7.99
CA TYR A 98 -3.07 17.32 -7.21
C TYR A 98 -4.31 16.52 -6.80
N THR A 99 -5.42 17.22 -6.53
CA THR A 99 -6.71 16.66 -6.07
C THR A 99 -7.81 16.87 -7.12
N GLY A 100 -8.99 16.32 -6.85
CA GLY A 100 -10.15 16.41 -7.73
C GLY A 100 -10.25 15.29 -8.78
N VAL A 101 -11.33 15.30 -9.56
CA VAL A 101 -11.57 14.28 -10.61
C VAL A 101 -10.72 14.60 -11.83
N ASP A 102 -9.92 13.63 -12.27
CA ASP A 102 -9.00 13.81 -13.39
C ASP A 102 -8.76 12.53 -14.20
N LEU A 103 -8.14 12.72 -15.36
CA LEU A 103 -7.47 11.66 -16.11
C LEU A 103 -6.03 12.09 -16.42
N LEU A 104 -5.20 11.13 -16.83
CA LEU A 104 -3.89 11.47 -17.39
C LEU A 104 -4.09 12.07 -18.79
N LYS A 105 -3.33 13.10 -19.15
CA LYS A 105 -3.36 13.66 -20.51
C LYS A 105 -2.95 12.62 -21.56
N SER A 106 -3.56 12.65 -22.74
CA SER A 106 -3.32 11.67 -23.81
C SER A 106 -1.87 11.63 -24.29
N LEU A 107 -1.19 12.77 -24.33
CA LEU A 107 0.24 12.87 -24.69
C LEU A 107 1.13 12.12 -23.69
N VAL A 108 0.85 12.26 -22.39
CA VAL A 108 1.55 11.49 -21.35
C VAL A 108 1.31 9.99 -21.54
N GLN A 109 0.08 9.59 -21.88
CA GLN A 109 -0.21 8.17 -22.12
C GLN A 109 0.51 7.57 -23.35
N LYS A 110 0.72 8.35 -24.41
CA LYS A 110 1.43 7.91 -25.62
C LYS A 110 2.96 7.90 -25.42
N ASP A 111 3.51 8.92 -24.79
CA ASP A 111 4.96 9.07 -24.62
C ASP A 111 5.55 8.11 -23.56
N PHE A 112 4.73 7.70 -22.59
CA PHE A 112 5.09 6.62 -21.67
C PHE A 112 5.29 5.25 -22.38
N GLN A 113 4.82 5.07 -23.63
CA GLN A 113 5.17 3.87 -24.41
C GLN A 113 6.63 3.85 -24.87
N TYR A 114 7.31 5.01 -24.94
CA TYR A 114 8.66 5.12 -25.50
C TYR A 114 9.73 5.60 -24.48
N GLY A 115 9.40 6.53 -23.57
CA GLY A 115 10.28 6.96 -22.47
C GLY A 115 10.00 6.27 -21.13
N GLY A 116 8.85 5.62 -20.99
CA GLY A 116 8.39 4.99 -19.75
C GLY A 116 8.93 3.59 -19.49
N LYS A 117 10.06 3.15 -20.07
CA LYS A 117 10.57 1.78 -19.88
C LYS A 117 10.79 1.39 -18.41
N TRP A 118 11.03 2.35 -17.51
CA TRP A 118 11.16 2.07 -16.07
C TRP A 118 9.80 1.94 -15.36
N ILE A 119 8.86 2.88 -15.55
CA ILE A 119 7.53 2.83 -14.91
C ILE A 119 6.60 1.80 -15.60
N VAL A 120 6.69 1.63 -16.91
CA VAL A 120 5.96 0.59 -17.67
C VAL A 120 6.60 -0.78 -17.46
N GLY A 121 7.93 -0.84 -17.27
CA GLY A 121 8.65 -2.06 -16.90
C GLY A 121 8.44 -2.51 -15.45
N ASN A 122 7.97 -1.63 -14.56
CA ASN A 122 7.76 -1.95 -13.14
C ASN A 122 6.32 -1.71 -12.61
N LEU A 123 5.45 -0.93 -13.28
CA LEU A 123 4.15 -0.46 -12.77
C LEU A 123 3.04 -0.27 -13.86
N GLY A 124 3.17 -0.93 -15.02
CA GLY A 124 2.07 -1.40 -15.90
C GLY A 124 0.78 -0.55 -16.05
N PRO A 125 0.71 0.40 -16.98
CA PRO A 125 -0.43 1.30 -17.15
C PRO A 125 -1.65 0.64 -17.82
N THR A 126 -2.69 0.21 -17.08
CA THR A 126 -4.09 0.06 -17.60
C THR A 126 -5.15 -0.01 -16.47
N ILE A 127 -5.29 1.01 -15.61
CA ILE A 127 -6.44 1.09 -14.67
C ILE A 127 -7.02 2.51 -14.66
N LYS A 128 -7.58 2.96 -15.78
CA LYS A 128 -8.49 4.13 -15.78
C LYS A 128 -9.81 3.76 -16.42
N LYS A 129 -10.84 3.67 -15.57
CA LYS A 129 -12.27 3.38 -15.80
C LYS A 129 -12.66 1.90 -15.96
N SER A 130 -12.76 1.17 -14.84
CA SER A 130 -13.46 -0.12 -14.84
C SER A 130 -13.70 -0.68 -13.44
N LYS A 131 -14.90 -1.21 -13.18
CA LYS A 131 -15.14 -2.18 -12.11
C LYS A 131 -14.43 -3.49 -12.48
N PHE A 132 -13.72 -4.11 -11.55
CA PHE A 132 -12.79 -5.25 -11.74
C PHE A 132 -13.19 -6.29 -12.82
N LYS A 133 -14.47 -6.71 -12.87
CA LYS A 133 -15.00 -7.66 -13.89
C LYS A 133 -14.81 -7.21 -15.35
N ASN A 134 -14.83 -5.91 -15.61
CA ASN A 134 -14.72 -5.35 -16.96
C ASN A 134 -13.25 -5.21 -17.44
N ILE A 135 -12.25 -5.21 -16.53
CA ILE A 135 -10.82 -5.14 -16.91
C ILE A 135 -10.41 -6.45 -17.56
N VAL A 136 -10.75 -7.57 -16.91
CA VAL A 136 -10.45 -8.93 -17.40
C VAL A 136 -11.03 -9.16 -18.79
N LYS A 137 -12.28 -8.73 -19.01
CA LYS A 137 -12.96 -8.86 -20.30
C LYS A 137 -12.39 -7.93 -21.38
N LYS A 138 -12.03 -6.69 -21.02
CA LYS A 138 -11.62 -5.66 -21.99
C LYS A 138 -10.13 -5.69 -22.31
N TYR A 139 -9.30 -6.13 -21.37
CA TYR A 139 -7.83 -6.13 -21.47
C TYR A 139 -7.23 -7.43 -20.91
N PRO A 140 -7.50 -8.60 -21.52
CA PRO A 140 -7.05 -9.89 -20.97
C PRO A 140 -5.52 -10.02 -20.87
N LYS A 141 -4.76 -9.29 -21.70
CA LYS A 141 -3.30 -9.25 -21.62
C LYS A 141 -2.77 -8.56 -20.36
N ALA A 142 -3.56 -7.68 -19.72
CA ALA A 142 -3.16 -6.98 -18.50
C ALA A 142 -2.96 -7.94 -17.32
N LEU A 143 -3.69 -9.06 -17.28
CA LEU A 143 -3.57 -10.08 -16.24
C LEU A 143 -2.17 -10.72 -16.17
N LYS A 144 -1.36 -10.62 -17.23
CA LYS A 144 0.03 -11.09 -17.22
C LYS A 144 0.96 -10.22 -16.37
N TYR A 145 0.58 -8.98 -16.11
CA TYR A 145 1.39 -8.00 -15.38
C TYR A 145 0.84 -7.71 -13.97
N ILE A 146 -0.23 -8.41 -13.58
CA ILE A 146 -0.90 -8.23 -12.29
C ILE A 146 -0.69 -9.51 -11.50
N ASP A 147 0.10 -9.44 -10.42
CA ASP A 147 0.33 -10.60 -9.54
C ASP A 147 -0.82 -10.79 -8.53
N GLY A 148 -1.54 -9.72 -8.20
CA GLY A 148 -2.60 -9.75 -7.20
C GLY A 148 -3.48 -8.51 -7.16
N ILE A 149 -4.44 -8.53 -6.24
CA ILE A 149 -5.42 -7.46 -6.00
C ILE A 149 -5.13 -6.82 -4.63
N ALA A 150 -4.90 -5.52 -4.63
CA ALA A 150 -4.83 -4.71 -3.41
C ALA A 150 -6.23 -4.22 -2.99
N VAL A 151 -6.57 -4.31 -1.72
CA VAL A 151 -7.88 -3.95 -1.16
C VAL A 151 -7.70 -3.00 0.02
N HIS A 152 -8.58 -2.01 0.13
CA HIS A 152 -8.62 -1.07 1.26
C HIS A 152 -9.88 -1.28 2.07
N TYR A 153 -9.81 -0.98 3.38
CA TYR A 153 -10.92 -1.12 4.31
C TYR A 153 -11.12 0.14 5.16
N TYR A 154 -12.25 0.81 5.00
CA TYR A 154 -12.56 2.03 5.77
C TYR A 154 -13.95 2.03 6.42
N SER A 155 -14.83 1.10 6.03
CA SER A 155 -16.18 0.97 6.59
C SER A 155 -16.85 -0.33 6.12
N ASP A 156 -17.47 -1.05 7.05
CA ASP A 156 -18.25 -2.28 6.80
C ASP A 156 -19.45 -2.05 5.86
N GLY A 157 -19.97 -0.82 5.80
CA GLY A 157 -21.28 -0.54 5.21
C GLY A 157 -21.31 -0.41 3.68
N LYS A 158 -20.16 -0.43 2.98
CA LYS A 158 -20.10 -0.09 1.54
C LYS A 158 -19.73 -1.24 0.62
N PHE A 159 -18.97 -2.22 1.08
CA PHE A 159 -18.55 -3.37 0.26
C PHE A 159 -18.47 -4.63 1.13
N ALA A 160 -19.31 -5.62 0.82
CA ALA A 160 -19.33 -6.86 1.58
C ALA A 160 -18.12 -7.75 1.23
N PRO A 161 -17.51 -8.43 2.23
CA PRO A 161 -16.30 -9.25 2.04
C PRO A 161 -16.44 -10.37 1.00
N HIS A 162 -17.66 -10.83 0.70
CA HIS A 162 -17.92 -11.89 -0.29
C HIS A 162 -17.40 -11.56 -1.71
N ILE A 163 -17.17 -10.27 -2.03
CA ILE A 163 -16.55 -9.87 -3.30
C ILE A 163 -15.12 -10.45 -3.41
N LEU A 164 -14.42 -10.59 -2.29
CA LEU A 164 -13.09 -11.21 -2.26
C LEU A 164 -13.15 -12.71 -2.58
N ASP A 165 -14.23 -13.39 -2.17
CA ASP A 165 -14.44 -14.80 -2.49
C ASP A 165 -14.64 -15.00 -4.01
N GLU A 166 -15.29 -14.05 -4.68
CA GLU A 166 -15.45 -14.11 -6.13
C GLU A 166 -14.09 -14.04 -6.84
N VAL A 167 -13.22 -13.13 -6.42
CA VAL A 167 -11.88 -13.00 -6.98
C VAL A 167 -11.06 -14.26 -6.72
N ALA A 168 -11.09 -14.77 -5.49
CA ALA A 168 -10.37 -16.00 -5.12
C ALA A 168 -10.87 -17.23 -5.90
N LYS A 169 -12.16 -17.29 -6.26
CA LYS A 169 -12.74 -18.39 -7.06
C LYS A 169 -12.44 -18.26 -8.56
N THR A 170 -12.47 -17.04 -9.09
CA THR A 170 -12.34 -16.80 -10.54
C THR A 170 -10.89 -16.66 -11.00
N HIS A 171 -10.00 -16.21 -10.10
CA HIS A 171 -8.58 -15.97 -10.35
C HIS A 171 -7.72 -16.51 -9.18
N PRO A 172 -7.75 -17.84 -8.93
CA PRO A 172 -7.04 -18.44 -7.80
C PRO A 172 -5.51 -18.27 -7.88
N GLU A 173 -4.97 -17.96 -9.06
CA GLU A 173 -3.55 -17.67 -9.28
C GLU A 173 -3.14 -16.27 -8.81
N LYS A 174 -4.09 -15.39 -8.49
CA LYS A 174 -3.85 -14.01 -8.08
C LYS A 174 -4.00 -13.88 -6.58
N PHE A 175 -2.99 -13.34 -5.90
CA PHE A 175 -3.11 -13.10 -4.46
C PHE A 175 -4.04 -11.91 -4.17
N ILE A 176 -4.62 -11.89 -2.98
CA ILE A 176 -5.38 -10.73 -2.47
C ILE A 176 -4.63 -10.20 -1.26
N LEU A 177 -4.41 -8.88 -1.23
CA LEU A 177 -3.66 -8.21 -0.16
C LEU A 177 -4.45 -7.01 0.35
N CYS A 178 -4.70 -6.97 1.65
CA CYS A 178 -5.21 -5.75 2.30
C CYS A 178 -4.03 -4.76 2.47
N THR A 179 -4.08 -3.62 1.79
CA THR A 179 -2.98 -2.64 1.75
C THR A 179 -3.24 -1.37 2.54
N GLU A 180 -4.47 -1.14 3.01
CA GLU A 180 -4.81 0.00 3.84
C GLU A 180 -6.06 -0.28 4.67
N ALA A 181 -6.02 0.06 5.97
CA ALA A 181 -7.17 0.12 6.84
C ALA A 181 -6.98 1.24 7.86
N SER A 182 -8.06 1.94 8.22
CA SER A 182 -8.00 3.01 9.22
C SER A 182 -9.31 3.16 9.96
N GLU A 183 -9.23 3.43 11.26
CA GLU A 183 -10.32 3.92 12.10
C GLU A 183 -9.95 5.31 12.62
N VAL A 184 -10.93 6.20 12.77
CA VAL A 184 -10.71 7.58 13.22
C VAL A 184 -11.09 7.70 14.69
N PHE A 185 -10.13 8.07 15.54
CA PHE A 185 -10.37 8.42 16.95
C PHE A 185 -9.90 9.86 17.20
N ALA A 186 -10.65 10.62 18.00
CA ALA A 186 -10.37 12.02 18.27
C ALA A 186 -9.28 12.19 19.35
N ASP A 187 -8.17 12.80 18.93
CA ASP A 187 -7.16 13.61 19.61
C ASP A 187 -6.75 13.32 21.07
N LYS A 188 -5.49 12.88 21.23
CA LYS A 188 -4.52 13.34 22.26
C LYS A 188 -3.09 13.24 21.70
N GLN A 189 -2.21 14.19 22.03
CA GLN A 189 -0.77 14.19 21.65
C GLN A 189 0.08 13.19 22.45
N GLU A 190 -0.45 12.01 22.75
CA GLU A 190 0.22 10.93 23.47
C GLU A 190 0.13 9.63 22.66
N PHE A 191 1.17 8.81 22.71
CA PHE A 191 1.16 7.50 22.05
C PHE A 191 0.51 6.47 22.96
N TYR A 192 -0.69 6.06 22.61
CA TYR A 192 -1.36 4.93 23.23
C TYR A 192 -1.31 3.72 22.29
N LYS A 193 -1.10 2.54 22.89
CA LYS A 193 -1.37 1.28 22.19
C LYS A 193 -2.89 1.11 22.21
N GLU A 194 -3.52 1.44 21.10
CA GLU A 194 -4.97 1.29 20.93
C GLU A 194 -5.38 -0.19 20.86
N PRO A 195 -6.67 -0.53 21.07
CA PRO A 195 -7.18 -1.89 20.90
C PRO A 195 -6.76 -2.56 19.58
N MET A 196 -6.69 -1.79 18.48
CA MET A 196 -6.19 -2.26 17.18
C MET A 196 -4.74 -2.80 17.24
N TYR A 197 -3.86 -2.20 18.04
CA TYR A 197 -2.48 -2.68 18.22
C TYR A 197 -2.48 -4.12 18.76
N TYR A 198 -3.31 -4.38 19.78
CA TYR A 198 -3.42 -5.71 20.38
C TYR A 198 -4.14 -6.70 19.48
N ALA A 199 -5.20 -6.27 18.79
CA ALA A 199 -5.89 -7.10 17.80
C ALA A 199 -4.92 -7.57 16.71
N LEU A 200 -4.11 -6.67 16.15
CA LEU A 200 -3.09 -7.01 15.16
C LEU A 200 -1.99 -7.90 15.74
N ALA A 201 -1.64 -7.76 17.02
CA ALA A 201 -0.67 -8.62 17.70
C ALA A 201 -1.06 -10.11 17.67
N HIS A 202 -2.36 -10.42 17.82
CA HIS A 202 -2.86 -11.80 17.76
C HIS A 202 -2.63 -12.49 16.42
N PHE A 203 -2.50 -11.72 15.33
CA PHE A 203 -2.22 -12.26 13.99
C PHE A 203 -0.74 -12.16 13.64
N THR A 204 -0.16 -10.96 13.75
CA THR A 204 1.21 -10.68 13.27
C THR A 204 2.27 -11.50 13.99
N LYS A 205 2.14 -11.69 15.31
CA LYS A 205 3.08 -12.49 16.10
C LYS A 205 2.92 -13.99 15.89
N PHE A 206 1.69 -14.44 15.67
CA PHE A 206 1.34 -15.86 15.68
C PHE A 206 1.01 -16.41 14.31
N ILE A 207 1.16 -15.63 13.24
CA ILE A 207 0.99 -16.07 11.85
C ILE A 207 2.21 -15.56 11.05
N PRO A 208 3.37 -16.19 11.22
CA PRO A 208 4.55 -15.91 10.42
C PRO A 208 4.27 -16.10 8.93
N ARG A 209 5.09 -15.43 8.11
CA ARG A 209 5.06 -15.52 6.65
C ARG A 209 5.04 -16.99 6.19
N ASN A 210 4.32 -17.26 5.10
CA ASN A 210 4.13 -18.60 4.52
C ASN A 210 3.31 -19.57 5.39
N SER A 211 2.67 -19.11 6.47
CA SER A 211 1.62 -19.88 7.14
C SER A 211 0.47 -20.15 6.18
N ILE A 212 -0.07 -21.37 6.22
CA ILE A 212 -1.17 -21.81 5.36
C ILE A 212 -2.46 -21.79 6.18
N ARG A 213 -3.47 -21.06 5.71
CA ARG A 213 -4.81 -21.10 6.34
C ARG A 213 -5.42 -22.49 6.12
N ILE A 214 -5.92 -23.11 7.19
CA ILE A 214 -6.63 -24.39 7.12
C ILE A 214 -8.11 -24.18 7.46
N LYS A 215 -8.96 -25.07 6.95
CA LYS A 215 -10.40 -24.99 7.18
C LYS A 215 -10.72 -25.31 8.64
N VAL A 216 -11.55 -24.48 9.25
CA VAL A 216 -12.11 -24.69 10.59
C VAL A 216 -13.62 -24.87 10.48
N LYS A 217 -14.19 -25.76 11.31
CA LYS A 217 -15.63 -25.87 11.51
C LYS A 217 -15.94 -25.36 12.92
N SER A 218 -16.82 -24.37 13.03
CA SER A 218 -17.33 -23.91 14.32
C SER A 218 -18.67 -24.58 14.62
N SER A 219 -18.90 -24.94 15.87
CA SER A 219 -20.20 -25.39 16.37
C SER A 219 -21.12 -24.22 16.75
N THR A 220 -20.59 -22.98 16.84
CA THR A 220 -21.33 -21.78 17.21
C THR A 220 -21.18 -20.68 16.15
N LYS A 221 -22.24 -19.86 15.99
CA LYS A 221 -22.23 -18.69 15.09
C LYS A 221 -21.72 -17.40 15.76
N SER A 222 -21.64 -17.37 17.09
CA SER A 222 -21.26 -16.18 17.86
C SER A 222 -19.75 -15.97 17.99
N VAL A 223 -18.94 -16.95 17.55
CA VAL A 223 -17.48 -16.89 17.67
C VAL A 223 -16.86 -17.02 16.28
N GLU A 224 -16.12 -16.00 15.89
CA GLU A 224 -15.30 -16.05 14.69
C GLU A 224 -13.98 -16.76 14.98
N ASN A 225 -13.54 -17.62 14.06
CA ASN A 225 -12.27 -18.33 14.20
C ASN A 225 -11.54 -18.50 12.87
N THR A 226 -10.22 -18.61 12.98
CA THR A 226 -9.32 -18.95 11.88
C THR A 226 -8.22 -19.84 12.42
N ALA A 227 -7.73 -20.77 11.59
CA ALA A 227 -6.59 -21.62 11.94
C ALA A 227 -5.55 -21.58 10.84
N ARG A 228 -4.31 -21.77 11.26
CA ARG A 228 -3.17 -21.87 10.37
C ARG A 228 -2.35 -23.12 10.66
N PHE A 229 -1.71 -23.62 9.63
CA PHE A 229 -0.64 -24.60 9.69
C PHE A 229 0.67 -23.92 9.31
N HIS A 230 1.74 -24.26 10.01
CA HIS A 230 3.09 -23.80 9.70
C HIS A 230 4.04 -24.96 9.88
N ARG A 231 4.83 -25.22 8.85
CA ARG A 231 5.83 -26.27 8.84
C ARG A 231 7.04 -25.88 9.66
#